data_AF-A0A838PY05-F1
#
_entry.id   AF-A0A838PY05-F1
#
_cell.length_a   1.000
_cell.length_b   1.000
_cell.length_c   1.000
_cell.angle_alpha   90.00
_cell.angle_beta   90.00
_cell.angle_gamma   90.00
#
_symmetry.space_group_name_H-M   'P 1'
#
loop_
_entity.id
_entity.type
_entity.pdbx_description
1 polymer ?
#
loop_
_entity_poly.entity_id
_entity_poly.type
_entity_poly.pdbx_seq_one_letter_code
_entity_poly.pdbx_strand_id
1 'polypeptide(L)'
;MPTELDTLVAAGKRALEAGDWSAARGCFRAALDLRETPEALLGFGDALWWLGQTREAITHRERAFAAFLQQADPVQAAIAALWLCVD
;
A
#
# COMPACT_ATOMS: atom_id res chain seq x y z
N MET A 1 19.96 7.66 -8.71
CA MET A 1 18.78 7.92 -9.56
C MET A 1 17.61 7.20 -8.91
N PRO A 2 16.46 7.87 -8.68
CA PRO A 2 15.27 7.18 -8.19
C PRO A 2 14.92 6.06 -9.16
N THR A 3 14.53 4.90 -8.65
CA THR A 3 14.08 3.82 -9.52
C THR A 3 12.71 4.17 -10.12
N GLU A 4 12.36 3.53 -11.23
CA GLU A 4 11.03 3.68 -11.83
C GLU A 4 9.92 3.33 -10.80
N LEU A 5 10.16 2.31 -9.98
CA LEU A 5 9.32 1.94 -8.85
C LEU A 5 9.11 3.09 -7.85
N ASP A 6 10.19 3.72 -7.39
CA ASP A 6 10.12 4.84 -6.44
C ASP A 6 9.34 6.02 -7.02
N THR A 7 9.49 6.25 -8.32
CA THR A 7 8.80 7.32 -9.05
C THR A 7 7.30 7.05 -9.13
N LEU A 8 6.90 5.81 -9.43
CA LEU A 8 5.50 5.38 -9.48
C LEU A 8 4.85 5.45 -8.09
N VAL A 9 5.54 4.98 -7.05
CA VAL A 9 5.06 5.08 -5.66
C VAL A 9 4.90 6.54 -5.24
N ALA A 10 5.85 7.41 -5.55
CA ALA A 10 5.75 8.83 -5.25
C ALA A 10 4.64 9.54 -6.04
N ALA A 11 4.40 9.16 -7.29
CA ALA A 11 3.28 9.66 -8.09
C ALA A 11 1.93 9.20 -7.50
N GLY A 12 1.82 7.93 -7.10
CA GLY A 12 0.62 7.39 -6.46
C GLY A 12 0.29 8.10 -5.15
N LYS A 13 1.30 8.38 -4.31
CA LYS A 13 1.13 9.14 -3.06
C LYS A 13 0.61 10.55 -3.30
N ARG A 14 1.20 11.28 -4.26
CA ARG A 14 0.71 12.62 -4.64
C ARG A 14 -0.72 12.59 -5.18
N ALA A 15 -1.08 11.56 -5.94
CA ALA A 15 -2.45 11.40 -6.43
C ALA A 15 -3.45 11.13 -5.29
N LEU A 16 -3.07 10.35 -4.27
CA LEU A 16 -3.87 10.20 -3.04
C LEU A 16 -4.05 11.54 -2.32
N GLU A 17 -2.96 12.31 -2.13
CA GLU A 17 -3.04 13.62 -1.48
C GLU A 17 -3.93 14.60 -2.24
N ALA A 18 -3.94 14.51 -3.57
CA ALA A 18 -4.78 15.33 -4.46
C ALA A 18 -6.24 14.85 -4.55
N GLY A 19 -6.58 13.70 -3.98
CA GLY A 19 -7.91 13.10 -4.09
C GLY A 19 -8.20 12.41 -5.43
N ASP A 20 -7.18 12.22 -6.27
CA ASP A 20 -7.30 11.48 -7.53
C ASP A 20 -7.02 9.99 -7.29
N TRP A 21 -8.01 9.33 -6.69
CA TRP A 21 -7.93 7.92 -6.31
C TRP A 21 -7.74 6.99 -7.51
N SER A 22 -8.24 7.38 -8.69
CA SER A 22 -8.11 6.60 -9.92
C SER A 22 -6.67 6.65 -10.46
N ALA A 23 -6.07 7.85 -10.50
CA ALA A 23 -4.67 8.00 -10.87
C ALA A 23 -3.73 7.32 -9.86
N ALA A 24 -4.05 7.41 -8.56
CA ALA A 24 -3.31 6.71 -7.50
C ALA A 24 -3.33 5.20 -7.73
N ARG A 25 -4.51 4.62 -7.97
CA ARG A 25 -4.66 3.19 -8.29
C ARG A 25 -3.80 2.79 -9.49
N GLY A 26 -3.79 3.59 -10.55
CA GLY A 26 -2.97 3.34 -11.74
C GLY A 26 -1.47 3.32 -11.45
N CYS A 27 -0.99 4.32 -10.70
CA CYS A 27 0.43 4.44 -10.34
C CYS A 27 0.87 3.26 -9.46
N PHE A 28 0.08 2.90 -8.45
CA PHE A 28 0.42 1.78 -7.58
C PHE A 28 0.28 0.42 -8.27
N ARG A 29 -0.68 0.24 -9.19
CA ARG A 29 -0.74 -0.97 -10.01
C ARG A 29 0.53 -1.14 -10.85
N ALA A 30 0.97 -0.08 -11.53
CA ALA A 30 2.20 -0.10 -12.30
C ALA A 30 3.43 -0.37 -11.41
N ALA A 31 3.47 0.18 -10.19
CA ALA A 31 4.52 -0.13 -9.23
C ALA A 31 4.52 -1.62 -8.84
N LEU A 32 3.35 -2.20 -8.56
CA LEU A 32 3.18 -3.62 -8.23
C LEU A 32 3.56 -4.54 -9.40
N ASP A 33 3.31 -4.13 -10.65
CA ASP A 33 3.69 -4.88 -11.85
C ASP A 33 5.22 -4.93 -12.04
N LEU A 34 5.94 -3.89 -11.59
CA LEU A 34 7.41 -3.90 -11.58
C LEU A 34 7.97 -4.75 -10.43
N ARG A 35 7.46 -4.51 -9.22
CA ARG A 35 7.85 -5.24 -8.02
C ARG A 35 6.79 -5.08 -6.95
N GLU A 36 6.37 -6.20 -6.40
CA GLU A 36 5.53 -6.19 -5.21
C GLU A 36 6.36 -5.69 -4.02
N THR A 37 6.03 -4.48 -3.55
CA THR A 37 6.58 -3.93 -2.31
C THR A 37 5.47 -3.60 -1.32
N PRO A 38 5.76 -3.66 -0.02
CA PRO A 38 4.77 -3.31 1.01
C PRO A 38 4.17 -1.91 0.82
N GLU A 39 4.97 -0.92 0.41
CA GLU A 39 4.53 0.45 0.18
C GLU A 39 3.57 0.56 -1.02
N ALA A 40 3.84 -0.18 -2.08
CA ALA A 40 2.97 -0.21 -3.25
C ALA A 40 1.65 -0.94 -2.96
N LEU A 41 1.69 -2.03 -2.18
CA LEU A 41 0.50 -2.78 -1.75
C LEU A 41 -0.39 -1.93 -0.84
N LEU A 42 0.20 -1.22 0.12
CA LEU A 42 -0.52 -0.34 1.04
C LEU A 42 -1.19 0.82 0.28
N GLY A 43 -0.42 1.54 -0.55
CA GLY A 43 -0.95 2.63 -1.34
C GLY A 43 -2.03 2.21 -2.34
N PHE A 44 -1.90 1.01 -2.91
CA PHE A 44 -2.94 0.42 -3.77
C PHE A 44 -4.21 0.12 -2.96
N GLY A 45 -4.09 -0.48 -1.77
CA GLY A 45 -5.22 -0.73 -0.88
C GLY A 45 -5.94 0.56 -0.46
N ASP A 46 -5.19 1.64 -0.19
CA ASP A 46 -5.77 2.95 0.15
C ASP A 46 -6.53 3.56 -1.03
N ALA A 47 -5.98 3.50 -2.24
CA ALA A 47 -6.68 3.94 -3.45
C ALA A 47 -7.98 3.15 -3.68
N LEU A 48 -7.94 1.82 -3.52
CA LEU A 48 -9.11 0.95 -3.65
C LEU A 48 -10.18 1.27 -2.60
N TRP A 49 -9.79 1.58 -1.37
CA TRP A 49 -10.72 1.95 -0.30
C TRP A 49 -11.51 3.21 -0.66
N TRP A 50 -10.83 4.26 -1.12
CA TRP A 50 -11.47 5.51 -1.54
C TRP A 50 -12.34 5.35 -2.80
N LEU A 51 -12.05 4.35 -3.63
CA LEU A 51 -12.87 3.97 -4.79
C LEU A 51 -14.06 3.06 -4.42
N GLY A 52 -14.24 2.70 -3.15
CA GLY A 52 -15.32 1.82 -2.68
C GLY A 52 -15.08 0.33 -2.96
N GLN A 53 -13.88 -0.05 -3.40
CA GLN A 53 -13.48 -1.44 -3.67
C GLN A 53 -12.99 -2.13 -2.38
N THR A 54 -13.81 -2.07 -1.33
CA THR A 54 -13.43 -2.36 0.06
C THR A 54 -12.86 -3.76 0.27
N ARG A 55 -13.41 -4.80 -0.37
CA ARG A 55 -12.90 -6.17 -0.23
C ARG A 55 -11.48 -6.33 -0.78
N GLU A 56 -11.23 -5.81 -1.98
CA GLU A 56 -9.88 -5.84 -2.56
C GLU A 56 -8.91 -4.98 -1.76
N ALA A 57 -9.37 -3.84 -1.23
CA ALA A 57 -8.55 -2.98 -0.38
C ALA A 57 -8.03 -3.74 0.86
N ILE A 58 -8.91 -4.49 1.54
CA ILE A 58 -8.55 -5.30 2.70
C ILE A 58 -7.50 -6.36 2.32
N THR A 59 -7.75 -7.14 1.26
CA THR A 59 -6.79 -8.17 0.81
C THR A 59 -5.42 -7.59 0.48
N HIS A 60 -5.34 -6.42 -0.16
CA HIS A 60 -4.05 -5.82 -0.50
C HIS A 60 -3.34 -5.24 0.74
N ARG A 61 -4.09 -4.71 1.71
CA ARG A 61 -3.52 -4.27 3.00
C ARG A 61 -3.02 -5.45 3.83
N GLU A 62 -3.73 -6.57 3.87
CA GLU A 62 -3.28 -7.81 4.54
C GLU A 62 -1.97 -8.32 3.94
N ARG A 63 -1.86 -8.30 2.60
CA ARG A 63 -0.62 -8.68 1.91
C ARG A 63 0.52 -7.72 2.18
N ALA A 64 0.24 -6.41 2.21
CA ALA A 64 1.24 -5.40 2.59
C ALA A 64 1.77 -5.68 4.00
N PHE A 65 0.86 -5.94 4.94
CA PHE A 65 1.18 -6.25 6.32
C PHE A 65 1.98 -7.54 6.47
N ALA A 66 1.60 -8.62 5.77
CA ALA A 66 2.37 -9.85 5.74
C ALA A 66 3.78 -9.64 5.16
N ALA A 67 3.91 -8.80 4.12
CA ALA A 67 5.21 -8.47 3.53
C ALA A 67 6.08 -7.62 4.47
N PHE A 68 5.50 -6.68 5.23
CA PHE A 68 6.20 -5.94 6.29
C PHE A 68 6.67 -6.87 7.43
N LEU A 69 5.86 -7.86 7.82
CA LEU A 69 6.25 -8.85 8.83
C LEU A 69 7.41 -9.74 8.37
N GLN A 70 7.44 -10.13 7.10
CA GLN A 70 8.53 -10.93 6.52
C GLN A 70 9.84 -10.14 6.34
N GLN A 71 9.78 -8.81 6.27
CA GLN A 71 10.96 -7.92 6.18
C GLN A 71 11.58 -7.57 7.54
N ALA A 72 10.97 -7.98 8.66
CA ALA A 72 11.53 -7.93 10.02
C ALA A 72 11.99 -6.53 10.51
N ASP A 73 11.05 -5.62 10.77
CA ASP A 73 11.24 -4.55 11.76
C ASP A 73 10.49 -4.91 13.07
N PRO A 74 11.19 -5.24 14.16
CA PRO A 74 10.56 -5.63 15.43
C PRO A 74 9.68 -4.54 16.05
N VAL A 75 9.83 -3.26 15.67
CA VAL A 75 8.95 -2.17 16.11
C VAL A 75 7.57 -2.27 15.45
N GLN A 76 7.50 -2.74 14.21
CA GLN A 76 6.24 -2.89 13.47
C GLN A 76 5.44 -4.11 13.93
N ALA A 77 6.10 -5.18 14.40
CA ALA A 77 5.43 -6.32 15.02
C ALA A 77 4.69 -5.94 16.33
N ALA A 78 5.19 -4.95 17.08
CA ALA A 78 4.52 -4.45 18.28
C ALA A 78 3.28 -3.60 17.95
N ILE A 79 3.33 -2.81 16.88
CA ILE A 79 2.17 -2.02 16.40
C ILE A 79 1.09 -2.95 15.84
N ALA A 80 1.48 -3.98 15.09
CA ALA A 80 0.63 -5.07 14.62
C ALA A 80 -0.17 -5.75 15.75
N ALA A 81 0.51 -6.09 16.86
CA ALA A 81 -0.12 -6.72 18.01
C ALA A 81 -1.13 -5.78 18.72
N LEU A 82 -0.90 -4.46 18.69
CA LEU A 82 -1.81 -3.47 19.25
C LEU A 82 -3.14 -3.38 18.47
N TRP A 83 -3.11 -3.56 17.15
CA TRP A 83 -4.32 -3.46 16.32
C TRP A 83 -5.21 -4.71 16.38
N LEU A 84 -4.65 -5.89 16.63
CA LEU A 84 -5.40 -7.14 16.82
C LEU A 84 -6.20 -7.20 18.14
N CYS A 85 -5.92 -6.30 19.09
CA CYS A 85 -6.69 -6.20 20.34
C CYS A 85 -7.89 -5.24 20.24
N VAL A 86 -8.11 -4.59 19.09
CA VAL A 86 -9.18 -3.59 18.90
C VAL A 86 -10.32 -4.10 18.01
N ASP A 87 -10.27 -5.36 17.54
CA ASP A 87 -11.41 -6.07 16.96
C ASP A 87 -12.12 -6.95 18.01
#